data_AF-A0A316EYS9-F1
#
_entry.id   AF-A0A316EYS9-F1
#
_cell.length_a   1.000
_cell.length_b   1.000
_cell.length_c   1.000
_cell.angle_alpha   90.00
_cell.angle_beta   90.00
_cell.angle_gamma   90.00
#
_symmetry.space_group_name_H-M   'P 1'
#
loop_
_entity.id
_entity.type
_entity.pdbx_description
1 polymer ?
#
loop_
_entity_poly.entity_id
_entity_poly.type
_entity_poly.pdbx_seq_one_letter_code
_entity_poly.pdbx_strand_id
1 'polypeptide(L)'
;MIADGANGTIDAHPLSGRRTYGITLSQRPSRILLGAYSDWAVVEHTRTPEGIQAAAVRQLPIDRGTGVSIPQENVLLMRGGTLLAFPWQSDIGWVDLKTGAAGRWRISPYFDTAFAQTDDTHLLLTSNDPKGRATWSFDIDAQTVTPVESLPSAVYLRRVGQRHGYLLRSRDAWIGDEVTSKGEAADLHKTVADYALQLQLNRLQQLIDAEKAAAAAPVSSAAFGTASLRGTTGNGGVTSATNPALANVSADAQVHMVGVYEGKRDARSLATPGVSSARERRDVRVIVPPAPRPVVLVLSSYEPVNWVVENRGAQLAAVLLSGYHPSSVTGASAVPLLRIGSAYAYANGGGGYEALRRSVVQYTGTREIRSFQGTYMGSEFVVGG
;
A
#
# COMPACT_ATOMS: atom_id res chain seq x y z
N MET A 1 12.08 -20.82 16.02
CA MET A 1 12.39 -22.13 16.65
C MET A 1 13.89 -22.22 16.82
N ILE A 2 14.37 -22.70 17.96
CA ILE A 2 15.73 -23.22 18.09
C ILE A 2 15.57 -24.74 18.15
N ALA A 3 16.26 -25.47 17.28
CA ALA A 3 16.38 -26.91 17.48
C ALA A 3 17.37 -27.12 18.61
N ASP A 4 16.92 -27.63 19.76
CA ASP A 4 17.84 -28.16 20.77
C ASP A 4 18.36 -29.48 20.24
N GLY A 5 19.54 -29.39 19.64
CA GLY A 5 20.15 -30.55 19.02
C GLY A 5 20.67 -31.60 19.98
N ALA A 6 20.85 -31.25 21.25
CA ALA A 6 21.29 -32.17 22.29
C ALA A 6 20.14 -33.06 22.81
N ASN A 7 18.91 -32.54 22.82
CA ASN A 7 17.74 -33.27 23.31
C ASN A 7 16.79 -33.75 22.20
N GLY A 8 17.05 -33.38 20.94
CA GLY A 8 16.17 -33.71 19.82
C GLY A 8 14.80 -33.02 19.88
N THR A 9 14.66 -31.99 20.73
CA THR A 9 13.44 -31.20 20.87
C THR A 9 13.51 -29.95 20.00
N ILE A 10 12.40 -29.64 19.33
CA ILE A 10 12.25 -28.37 18.62
C ILE A 10 11.55 -27.43 19.59
N ASP A 11 12.33 -26.62 20.31
CA ASP A 11 11.79 -25.65 21.23
C ASP A 11 11.50 -24.31 20.55
N ALA A 12 10.37 -23.73 20.96
CA ALA A 12 9.96 -22.43 20.48
C ALA A 12 10.92 -21.37 21.04
N HIS A 13 11.85 -20.88 20.21
CA HIS A 13 12.70 -19.70 20.51
C HIS A 13 11.83 -18.63 21.19
N PRO A 14 12.26 -17.91 22.24
CA PRO A 14 11.48 -16.85 22.90
C PRO A 14 10.99 -15.69 22.01
N LEU A 15 11.33 -15.70 20.71
CA LEU A 15 10.76 -14.84 19.66
C LEU A 15 9.58 -15.51 18.91
N SER A 16 9.07 -16.65 19.40
CA SER A 16 8.09 -17.56 18.80
C SER A 16 6.69 -16.99 18.58
N GLY A 17 6.44 -15.75 19.02
CA GLY A 17 5.27 -15.00 18.55
C GLY A 17 5.35 -14.60 17.07
N ARG A 18 6.47 -14.86 16.38
CA ARG A 18 6.74 -14.40 15.00
C ARG A 18 6.94 -15.58 14.05
N ARG A 19 6.48 -15.42 12.80
CA ARG A 19 6.57 -16.45 11.76
C ARG A 19 8.04 -16.80 11.48
N THR A 20 8.36 -18.09 11.51
CA THR A 20 9.69 -18.63 11.18
C THR A 20 9.64 -19.49 9.92
N TYR A 21 10.76 -19.62 9.21
CA TYR A 21 10.90 -20.35 7.95
C TYR A 21 11.99 -21.43 8.09
N GLY A 22 11.84 -22.53 7.35
CA GLY A 22 12.80 -23.60 7.24
C GLY A 22 12.80 -24.14 5.80
N ILE A 23 13.93 -24.08 5.10
CA ILE A 23 14.05 -24.54 3.70
C ILE A 23 15.26 -25.47 3.61
N THR A 24 15.07 -26.71 3.16
CA THR A 24 16.18 -27.64 2.93
C THR A 24 17.03 -27.15 1.75
N LEU A 25 18.33 -26.92 1.99
CA LEU A 25 19.27 -26.46 0.97
C LEU A 25 20.03 -27.62 0.32
N SER A 26 20.48 -28.59 1.12
CA SER A 26 21.23 -29.76 0.64
C SER A 26 21.04 -30.94 1.58
N GLN A 27 21.18 -32.16 1.07
CA GLN A 27 21.15 -33.38 1.89
C GLN A 27 22.54 -33.84 2.36
N ARG A 28 23.62 -33.41 1.68
CA ARG A 28 25.00 -33.79 2.01
C ARG A 28 25.97 -32.62 1.75
N PRO A 29 26.47 -31.94 2.80
CA PRO A 29 25.98 -32.04 4.19
C PRO A 29 24.51 -31.63 4.28
N SER A 30 23.78 -32.16 5.27
CA SER A 30 22.37 -31.78 5.48
C SER A 30 22.32 -30.33 5.96
N ARG A 31 21.80 -29.44 5.12
CA ARG A 31 21.68 -28.00 5.39
C ARG A 31 20.23 -27.57 5.32
N ILE A 32 19.83 -26.76 6.29
CA ILE A 32 18.54 -26.07 6.30
C ILE A 32 18.78 -24.57 6.47
N LEU A 33 18.09 -23.77 5.67
CA LEU A 33 17.99 -22.34 5.87
C LEU A 33 16.87 -22.06 6.86
N LEU A 34 17.22 -21.52 8.02
CA LEU A 34 16.26 -21.05 9.02
C LEU A 34 16.17 -19.52 8.93
N GLY A 35 14.95 -18.99 8.96
CA GLY A 35 14.72 -17.55 8.90
C GLY A 35 13.67 -17.09 9.90
N ALA A 36 13.79 -15.85 10.35
CA ALA A 36 12.72 -15.09 11.00
C ALA A 36 12.89 -13.61 10.66
N TYR A 37 11.97 -13.05 9.88
CA TYR A 37 12.00 -11.63 9.49
C TYR A 37 13.33 -11.25 8.79
N SER A 38 14.21 -10.49 9.45
CA SER A 38 15.52 -10.06 8.95
C SER A 38 16.66 -11.03 9.26
N ASP A 39 16.43 -12.01 10.14
CA ASP A 39 17.50 -12.80 10.72
C ASP A 39 17.43 -14.21 10.11
N TRP A 40 18.38 -14.51 9.23
CA TRP A 40 18.46 -15.77 8.51
C TRP A 40 19.78 -16.48 8.84
N ALA A 41 19.75 -17.80 8.87
CA ALA A 41 20.92 -18.61 9.13
C ALA A 41 20.89 -19.90 8.32
N VAL A 42 22.03 -20.24 7.73
CA VAL A 42 22.26 -21.60 7.20
C VAL A 42 22.72 -22.46 8.36
N VAL A 43 21.98 -23.53 8.60
CA VAL A 43 22.23 -24.48 9.69
C VAL A 43 22.59 -25.82 9.06
N GLU A 44 23.78 -26.31 9.38
CA GLU A 44 24.12 -27.72 9.13
C GLU A 44 23.59 -28.56 10.28
N HIS A 45 23.03 -29.71 9.98
CA HIS A 45 22.55 -30.63 10.99
C HIS A 45 22.89 -32.08 10.67
N THR A 46 23.13 -32.88 11.72
CA THR A 46 23.36 -34.32 11.60
C THR A 46 22.47 -35.04 12.61
N ARG A 47 21.79 -36.10 12.18
CA ARG A 47 21.05 -36.97 13.10
C ARG A 47 22.02 -38.00 13.68
N THR A 48 22.17 -38.02 14.99
CA THR A 48 22.93 -39.01 15.76
C THR A 48 21.96 -39.86 16.58
N PRO A 49 22.40 -40.97 17.21
CA PRO A 49 21.57 -41.72 18.16
C PRO A 49 21.05 -40.88 19.33
N GLU A 50 21.77 -39.82 19.71
CA GLU A 50 21.44 -38.92 20.82
C GLU A 50 20.51 -37.76 20.44
N GLY A 51 20.29 -37.48 19.14
CA GLY A 51 19.46 -36.35 18.72
C GLY A 51 19.81 -35.76 17.35
N ILE A 52 19.38 -34.52 17.10
CA ILE A 52 19.73 -33.78 15.86
C ILE A 52 20.77 -32.73 16.21
N GLN A 53 22.05 -33.02 16.12
CA GLN A 53 23.07 -31.99 16.32
C GLN A 53 22.98 -30.95 15.19
N ALA A 54 22.85 -29.66 15.53
CA ALA A 54 22.69 -28.58 14.57
C ALA A 54 23.61 -27.41 14.92
N ALA A 55 24.26 -26.82 13.93
CA ALA A 55 25.14 -25.67 14.07
C ALA A 55 24.88 -24.64 12.97
N ALA A 56 24.74 -23.37 13.36
CA ALA A 56 24.70 -22.28 12.39
C ALA A 56 26.07 -22.14 11.73
N VAL A 57 26.17 -22.51 10.46
CA VAL A 57 27.40 -22.36 9.67
C VAL A 57 27.51 -20.98 9.04
N ARG A 58 26.40 -20.24 8.98
CA ARG A 58 26.37 -18.88 8.46
C ARG A 58 25.17 -18.10 8.99
N GLN A 59 25.39 -16.84 9.35
CA GLN A 59 24.33 -15.86 9.56
C GLN A 59 24.24 -14.94 8.34
N LEU A 60 23.02 -14.65 7.93
CA LEU A 60 22.66 -13.86 6.76
C LEU A 60 21.81 -12.69 7.25
N PRO A 61 22.44 -11.59 7.71
CA PRO A 61 21.69 -10.42 8.10
C PRO A 61 21.06 -9.81 6.86
N ILE A 62 19.74 -9.68 6.88
CA ILE A 62 19.01 -8.97 5.84
C ILE A 62 18.74 -7.56 6.35
N ASP A 63 19.15 -6.55 5.59
CA ASP A 63 19.03 -5.15 5.99
C ASP A 63 17.59 -4.80 6.41
N ARG A 64 17.42 -4.19 7.59
CA ARG A 64 16.11 -3.92 8.18
C ARG A 64 15.51 -2.65 7.57
N GLY A 65 15.22 -2.69 6.27
CA GLY A 65 14.24 -1.77 5.71
C GLY A 65 12.92 -1.93 6.47
N THR A 66 12.30 -0.83 6.89
CA THR A 66 10.98 -0.86 7.55
C THR A 66 9.98 -1.66 6.70
N GLY A 67 9.44 -2.77 7.21
CA GLY A 67 8.33 -3.47 6.56
C GLY A 67 8.67 -4.77 5.80
N VAL A 68 9.74 -5.48 6.16
CA VAL A 68 10.01 -6.85 5.65
C VAL A 68 9.02 -7.85 6.27
N SER A 69 7.76 -7.79 5.88
CA SER A 69 6.84 -8.91 6.12
C SER A 69 7.06 -9.92 5.01
N ILE A 70 7.89 -10.93 5.25
CA ILE A 70 8.03 -12.05 4.34
C ILE A 70 6.80 -12.94 4.58
N PRO A 71 5.74 -12.94 3.75
CA PRO A 71 4.76 -14.02 3.86
C PRO A 71 5.51 -15.34 3.70
N GLN A 72 5.12 -16.40 4.44
CA GLN A 72 5.69 -17.77 4.40
C GLN A 72 5.77 -18.40 3.02
N GLU A 73 5.37 -17.69 1.98
CA GLU A 73 4.74 -18.26 0.83
C GLU A 73 5.50 -18.03 -0.47
N ASN A 74 6.46 -17.10 -0.49
CA ASN A 74 7.13 -16.69 -1.72
C ASN A 74 8.66 -16.67 -1.60
N VAL A 75 9.22 -17.49 -0.71
CA VAL A 75 10.68 -17.67 -0.65
C VAL A 75 11.06 -18.77 -1.64
N LEU A 76 11.90 -18.45 -2.61
CA LEU A 76 12.36 -19.34 -3.68
C LEU A 76 13.86 -19.55 -3.60
N LEU A 77 14.29 -20.76 -3.97
CA LEU A 77 15.69 -21.09 -4.20
C LEU A 77 15.97 -21.08 -5.69
N MET A 78 16.91 -20.23 -6.09
CA MET A 78 17.36 -20.01 -7.47
C MET A 78 18.86 -20.37 -7.56
N ARG A 79 19.41 -20.44 -8.77
CA ARG A 79 20.83 -20.76 -9.04
C ARG A 79 21.33 -22.01 -8.32
N GLY A 80 20.61 -23.12 -8.41
CA GLY A 80 20.95 -24.41 -7.81
C GLY A 80 20.86 -24.36 -6.30
N GLY A 81 19.99 -23.51 -5.75
CA GLY A 81 19.86 -23.29 -4.31
C GLY A 81 20.96 -22.43 -3.71
N THR A 82 21.70 -21.67 -4.51
CA THR A 82 22.70 -20.71 -4.01
C THR A 82 22.15 -19.30 -3.85
N LEU A 83 21.00 -18.99 -4.43
CA LEU A 83 20.36 -17.68 -4.32
C LEU A 83 18.96 -17.85 -3.72
N LEU A 84 18.65 -17.07 -2.69
CA LEU A 84 17.33 -16.95 -2.11
C LEU A 84 16.64 -15.74 -2.74
N ALA A 85 15.42 -15.89 -3.27
CA ALA A 85 14.57 -14.80 -3.72
C ALA A 85 13.30 -14.74 -2.87
N PHE A 86 12.83 -13.56 -2.48
CA PHE A 86 11.65 -13.39 -1.61
C PHE A 86 11.01 -12.01 -1.80
N PRO A 87 9.70 -11.83 -1.50
CA PRO A 87 9.07 -10.52 -1.61
C PRO A 87 9.65 -9.54 -0.60
N TRP A 88 9.87 -8.32 -1.07
CA TRP A 88 10.37 -7.22 -0.27
C TRP A 88 9.52 -5.97 -0.50
N GLN A 89 8.58 -5.67 0.40
CA GLN A 89 7.65 -4.54 0.20
C GLN A 89 6.96 -4.65 -1.18
N SER A 90 7.30 -3.76 -2.12
CA SER A 90 6.82 -3.74 -3.50
C SER A 90 7.81 -4.32 -4.52
N ASP A 91 8.91 -4.90 -4.05
CA ASP A 91 10.05 -5.39 -4.85
C ASP A 91 10.35 -6.88 -4.56
N ILE A 92 11.41 -7.42 -5.16
CA ILE A 92 11.93 -8.76 -4.87
C ILE A 92 13.29 -8.62 -4.21
N GLY A 93 13.41 -9.06 -2.96
CA GLY A 93 14.68 -9.19 -2.24
C GLY A 93 15.40 -10.45 -2.65
N TRP A 94 16.73 -10.42 -2.61
CA TRP A 94 17.57 -11.58 -2.83
C TRP A 94 18.74 -11.66 -1.87
N VAL A 95 19.18 -12.89 -1.57
CA VAL A 95 20.38 -13.19 -0.76
C VAL A 95 21.14 -14.34 -1.42
N ASP A 96 22.39 -14.12 -1.78
CA ASP A 96 23.32 -15.16 -2.19
C ASP A 96 23.79 -15.93 -0.94
N LEU A 97 23.39 -17.18 -0.82
CA LEU A 97 23.68 -18.05 0.31
C LEU A 97 25.16 -18.45 0.38
N LYS A 98 25.91 -18.37 -0.74
CA LYS A 98 27.33 -18.71 -0.83
C LYS A 98 28.25 -17.53 -0.55
N THR A 99 27.89 -16.31 -0.95
CA THR A 99 28.69 -15.10 -0.70
C THR A 99 28.19 -14.28 0.48
N GLY A 100 26.92 -14.43 0.85
CA GLY A 100 26.25 -13.57 1.83
C GLY A 100 25.83 -12.22 1.26
N ALA A 101 26.11 -11.94 -0.02
CA ALA A 101 25.64 -10.73 -0.69
C ALA A 101 24.11 -10.69 -0.70
N ALA A 102 23.54 -9.52 -0.50
CA ALA A 102 22.10 -9.32 -0.49
C ALA A 102 21.73 -8.05 -1.25
N GLY A 103 20.53 -8.01 -1.79
CA GLY A 103 20.04 -6.85 -2.50
C GLY A 103 18.56 -6.97 -2.82
N ARG A 104 18.12 -6.15 -3.77
CA ARG A 104 16.76 -6.18 -4.29
C ARG A 104 16.74 -5.91 -5.79
N TRP A 105 15.86 -6.60 -6.49
CA TRP A 105 15.44 -6.24 -7.84
C TRP A 105 14.23 -5.32 -7.71
N ARG A 106 14.40 -4.07 -8.15
CA ARG A 106 13.31 -3.09 -8.14
C ARG A 106 12.36 -3.41 -9.29
N ILE A 107 11.17 -3.83 -8.96
CA ILE A 107 10.14 -4.23 -9.93
C ILE A 107 8.92 -3.29 -9.90
N SER A 108 8.75 -2.54 -8.80
CA SER A 108 7.70 -1.52 -8.65
C SER A 108 8.09 -0.19 -9.29
N PRO A 109 7.13 0.54 -9.91
CA PRO A 109 5.68 0.31 -9.84
C PRO A 109 5.11 -0.56 -10.95
N TYR A 110 5.96 -1.08 -11.85
CA TYR A 110 5.46 -1.74 -13.06
C TYR A 110 4.93 -3.14 -12.81
N PHE A 111 5.61 -3.95 -11.98
CA PHE A 111 5.19 -5.32 -11.67
C PHE A 111 4.55 -5.43 -10.29
N ASP A 112 3.71 -6.44 -10.12
CA ASP A 112 3.23 -6.91 -8.82
C ASP A 112 4.34 -7.71 -8.10
N THR A 113 4.28 -7.70 -6.78
CA THR A 113 5.15 -8.44 -5.86
C THR A 113 4.97 -9.94 -5.90
N ALA A 114 3.88 -10.43 -6.49
CA ALA A 114 3.65 -11.84 -6.68
C ALA A 114 4.52 -12.35 -7.84
N PHE A 115 5.36 -13.33 -7.56
CA PHE A 115 6.21 -13.99 -8.55
C PHE A 115 6.22 -15.51 -8.35
N ALA A 116 6.61 -16.23 -9.40
CA ALA A 116 6.70 -17.68 -9.41
C ALA A 116 7.97 -18.14 -10.13
N GLN A 117 8.61 -19.20 -9.63
CA GLN A 117 9.72 -19.83 -10.32
C GLN A 117 9.23 -20.61 -11.55
N THR A 118 9.86 -20.42 -12.71
CA THR A 118 9.69 -21.32 -13.87
C THR A 118 10.86 -22.26 -14.03
N ASP A 119 12.07 -21.76 -13.79
CA ASP A 119 13.29 -22.54 -13.73
C ASP A 119 14.27 -21.89 -12.74
N ASP A 120 15.52 -22.35 -12.74
CA ASP A 120 16.53 -21.95 -11.79
C ASP A 120 17.03 -20.49 -11.94
N THR A 121 16.72 -19.87 -13.07
CA THR A 121 17.14 -18.52 -13.48
C THR A 121 15.99 -17.61 -13.89
N HIS A 122 14.76 -18.13 -13.97
CA HIS A 122 13.59 -17.36 -14.40
C HIS A 122 12.47 -17.30 -13.37
N LEU A 123 11.91 -16.10 -13.24
CA LEU A 123 10.71 -15.81 -12.47
C LEU A 123 9.60 -15.30 -13.39
N LEU A 124 8.36 -15.73 -13.19
CA LEU A 124 7.20 -15.07 -13.76
C LEU A 124 6.80 -13.88 -12.92
N LEU A 125 6.59 -12.74 -13.58
CA LEU A 125 6.08 -11.50 -13.02
C LEU A 125 4.77 -11.12 -13.73
N THR A 126 3.88 -10.43 -13.01
CA THR A 126 2.68 -9.84 -13.60
C THR A 126 2.77 -8.32 -13.56
N SER A 127 2.55 -7.66 -14.70
CA SER A 127 2.54 -6.20 -14.80
C SER A 127 1.23 -5.58 -14.29
N ASN A 128 1.32 -4.34 -13.84
CA ASN A 128 0.23 -3.48 -13.39
C ASN A 128 -0.13 -2.42 -14.44
N ASP A 129 0.08 -2.71 -15.74
CA ASP A 129 -0.22 -1.78 -16.82
C ASP A 129 -1.74 -1.47 -16.87
N PRO A 130 -2.16 -0.19 -16.85
CA PRO A 130 -3.55 0.21 -16.96
C PRO A 130 -4.25 -0.27 -18.23
N LYS A 131 -3.49 -0.51 -19.31
CA LYS A 131 -4.01 -1.02 -20.59
C LYS A 131 -4.34 -2.51 -20.55
N GLY A 132 -3.88 -3.22 -19.52
CA GLY A 132 -4.12 -4.65 -19.33
C GLY A 132 -2.94 -5.32 -18.65
N ARG A 133 -3.22 -6.31 -17.80
CA ARG A 133 -2.16 -7.10 -17.16
C ARG A 133 -1.51 -8.02 -18.19
N ALA A 134 -0.19 -7.95 -18.28
CA ALA A 134 0.64 -8.88 -19.04
C ALA A 134 1.57 -9.66 -18.11
N THR A 135 1.87 -10.90 -18.46
CA THR A 135 2.85 -11.75 -17.77
C THR A 135 4.20 -11.66 -18.46
N TRP A 136 5.26 -11.62 -17.67
CA TRP A 136 6.63 -11.47 -18.10
C TRP A 136 7.50 -12.55 -17.48
N SER A 137 8.49 -13.03 -18.21
CA SER A 137 9.59 -13.85 -17.71
C SER A 137 10.74 -12.94 -17.33
N PHE A 138 11.23 -13.04 -16.10
CA PHE A 138 12.34 -12.28 -15.55
C PHE A 138 13.54 -13.19 -15.37
N ASP A 139 14.57 -13.00 -16.20
CA ASP A 139 15.88 -13.62 -16.06
C ASP A 139 16.66 -12.90 -14.96
N ILE A 140 16.92 -13.58 -13.85
CA ILE A 140 17.60 -13.01 -12.67
C ILE A 140 19.11 -12.80 -12.87
N ASP A 141 19.71 -13.46 -13.86
CA ASP A 141 21.14 -13.40 -14.15
C ASP A 141 21.42 -12.26 -15.13
N ALA A 142 20.66 -12.20 -16.22
CA ALA A 142 20.74 -11.11 -17.19
C ALA A 142 20.07 -9.82 -16.69
N GLN A 143 19.22 -9.92 -15.66
CA GLN A 143 18.37 -8.84 -15.17
C GLN A 143 17.44 -8.27 -16.26
N THR A 144 16.94 -9.14 -17.12
CA THR A 144 16.07 -8.78 -18.23
C THR A 144 14.68 -9.37 -18.08
N VAL A 145 13.67 -8.68 -18.60
CA VAL A 145 12.29 -9.12 -18.67
C VAL A 145 11.85 -9.29 -20.12
N THR A 146 11.16 -10.39 -20.40
CA THR A 146 10.61 -10.68 -21.73
C THR A 146 9.12 -10.98 -21.59
N PRO A 147 8.24 -10.39 -22.43
CA PRO A 147 6.83 -10.75 -22.43
C PRO A 147 6.65 -12.26 -22.66
N VAL A 148 5.67 -12.87 -22.00
CA VAL A 148 5.36 -14.29 -22.20
C VAL A 148 4.28 -14.43 -23.27
N GLU A 149 4.53 -15.24 -24.31
CA GLU A 149 3.48 -15.64 -25.26
C GLU A 149 2.52 -16.61 -24.58
N SER A 150 1.29 -16.68 -25.06
CA SER A 150 0.40 -17.85 -24.84
C SER A 150 -0.24 -18.05 -23.46
N LEU A 151 -0.09 -17.11 -22.52
CA LEU A 151 -0.90 -17.19 -21.29
C LEU A 151 -2.28 -16.55 -21.51
N PRO A 152 -3.39 -17.24 -21.20
CA PRO A 152 -4.72 -16.64 -21.22
C PRO A 152 -4.73 -15.36 -20.37
N SER A 153 -5.51 -14.36 -20.77
CA SER A 153 -5.50 -12.99 -20.25
C SER A 153 -5.85 -12.80 -18.75
N ALA A 154 -5.91 -13.88 -17.97
CA ALA A 154 -6.17 -13.85 -16.54
C ALA A 154 -5.38 -14.94 -15.81
N VAL A 155 -4.05 -14.98 -16.00
CA VAL A 155 -3.23 -15.83 -15.15
C VAL A 155 -2.93 -15.16 -13.82
N TYR A 156 -3.42 -15.77 -12.75
CA TYR A 156 -3.00 -15.45 -11.39
C TYR A 156 -1.96 -16.46 -10.97
N LEU A 157 -0.82 -15.97 -10.48
CA LEU A 157 0.13 -16.80 -9.76
C LEU A 157 -0.53 -17.17 -8.42
N ARG A 158 -0.99 -18.41 -8.30
CA ARG A 158 -1.49 -18.99 -7.05
C ARG A 158 -0.55 -20.07 -6.56
N ARG A 159 -0.64 -20.40 -5.28
CA ARG A 159 0.18 -21.45 -4.66
C ARG A 159 -0.70 -22.67 -4.37
N VAL A 160 -0.22 -23.89 -4.62
CA VAL A 160 -0.86 -25.15 -4.22
C VAL A 160 0.16 -25.99 -3.45
N GLY A 161 0.08 -25.98 -2.12
CA GLY A 161 0.97 -26.76 -1.25
C GLY A 161 2.43 -26.27 -1.24
N GLN A 162 3.38 -27.21 -1.26
CA GLN A 162 4.83 -26.97 -1.17
C GLN A 162 5.53 -26.82 -2.53
N ARG A 163 4.79 -26.99 -3.64
CA ARG A 163 5.33 -26.78 -4.98
C ARG A 163 5.15 -25.31 -5.33
N HIS A 164 6.18 -24.73 -5.94
CA HIS A 164 6.20 -23.33 -6.34
C HIS A 164 5.93 -23.24 -7.84
N GLY A 165 5.04 -22.33 -8.25
CA GLY A 165 4.67 -22.12 -9.64
C GLY A 165 3.34 -22.77 -10.03
N TYR A 166 2.27 -21.97 -10.03
CA TYR A 166 1.03 -22.31 -10.72
C TYR A 166 0.59 -21.15 -11.58
N LEU A 167 0.27 -21.46 -12.82
CA LEU A 167 -0.49 -20.59 -13.70
C LEU A 167 -1.96 -20.93 -13.46
N LEU A 168 -2.70 -20.09 -12.72
CA LEU A 168 -4.15 -20.24 -12.63
C LEU A 168 -4.77 -19.74 -13.94
N ARG A 169 -5.22 -20.64 -14.81
CA ARG A 169 -6.01 -20.29 -16.00
C ARG A 169 -7.49 -20.43 -15.65
N SER A 170 -8.21 -19.32 -15.49
CA SER A 170 -9.63 -19.34 -15.08
C SER A 170 -9.85 -20.03 -13.71
N ARG A 171 -10.32 -21.29 -13.68
CA ARG A 171 -10.55 -22.08 -12.45
C ARG A 171 -9.54 -23.21 -12.25
N ASP A 172 -8.65 -23.45 -13.22
CA ASP A 172 -7.74 -24.60 -13.22
C ASP A 172 -6.30 -24.14 -12.93
N ALA A 173 -5.60 -24.88 -12.06
CA ALA A 173 -4.19 -24.64 -11.75
C ALA A 173 -3.33 -25.58 -12.59
N TRP A 174 -2.46 -25.01 -13.42
CA TRP A 174 -1.59 -25.76 -14.33
C TRP A 174 -0.16 -25.86 -13.79
N ILE A 175 0.46 -27.03 -13.95
CA ILE A 175 1.85 -27.34 -13.57
C ILE A 175 2.58 -27.85 -14.82
N GLY A 176 3.73 -27.25 -15.14
CA GLY A 176 4.68 -27.84 -16.09
C GLY A 176 4.52 -27.49 -17.57
N ASP A 177 3.72 -26.47 -17.91
CA ASP A 177 3.76 -25.92 -19.27
C ASP A 177 5.06 -25.13 -19.48
N GLU A 178 5.71 -25.34 -20.63
CA GLU A 178 6.83 -24.55 -21.09
C GLU A 178 6.39 -23.09 -21.28
N VAL A 179 7.02 -22.17 -20.56
CA VAL A 179 6.75 -20.74 -20.69
C VAL A 179 7.53 -20.23 -21.89
N THR A 180 6.84 -20.07 -23.01
CA THR A 180 7.42 -19.49 -24.22
C THR A 180 7.43 -17.97 -24.10
N SER A 181 8.63 -17.38 -24.13
CA SER A 181 8.77 -15.93 -24.16
C SER A 181 8.60 -15.39 -25.58
N LYS A 182 7.93 -14.25 -25.74
CA LYS A 182 7.75 -13.54 -27.01
C LYS A 182 8.42 -12.18 -26.97
N GLY A 183 9.15 -11.88 -28.04
CA GLY A 183 9.74 -10.56 -28.25
C GLY A 183 11.16 -10.47 -27.69
N GLU A 184 11.69 -9.26 -27.72
CA GLU A 184 13.04 -8.97 -27.28
C GLU A 184 13.09 -8.81 -25.76
N ALA A 185 14.15 -9.34 -25.14
CA ALA A 185 14.43 -9.12 -23.74
C ALA A 185 14.74 -7.64 -23.49
N ALA A 186 14.09 -7.04 -22.50
CA ALA A 186 14.32 -5.67 -22.09
C ALA A 186 15.01 -5.63 -20.72
N ASP A 187 15.90 -4.66 -20.51
CA ASP A 187 16.48 -4.43 -19.18
C ASP A 187 15.38 -4.14 -18.15
N LEU A 188 15.42 -4.83 -17.00
CA LEU A 188 14.40 -4.70 -15.95
C LEU A 188 14.34 -3.26 -15.43
N HIS A 189 15.49 -2.67 -15.12
CA HIS A 189 15.57 -1.35 -14.50
C HIS A 189 15.03 -0.27 -15.42
N LYS A 190 15.39 -0.33 -16.70
CA LYS A 190 14.89 0.56 -17.75
C LYS A 190 13.38 0.41 -17.90
N THR A 191 12.87 -0.82 -17.99
CA THR A 191 11.43 -1.08 -18.13
C THR A 191 10.63 -0.46 -16.98
N VAL A 192 11.10 -0.64 -15.74
CA VAL A 192 10.45 -0.06 -14.56
C VAL A 192 10.56 1.46 -14.52
N ALA A 193 11.72 2.02 -14.91
CA ALA A 193 11.94 3.46 -14.96
C ALA A 193 11.07 4.15 -16.03
N ASP A 194 10.98 3.58 -17.23
CA ASP A 194 10.17 4.09 -18.32
C ASP A 194 8.68 4.12 -17.94
N TYR A 195 8.19 3.07 -17.28
CA TYR A 195 6.83 3.05 -16.76
C TYR A 195 6.60 4.08 -15.65
N ALA A 196 7.53 4.23 -14.71
CA ALA A 196 7.44 5.24 -13.66
C ALA A 196 7.39 6.66 -14.25
N LEU A 197 8.19 6.93 -15.29
CA LEU A 197 8.17 8.19 -16.04
C LEU A 197 6.81 8.38 -16.73
N GLN A 198 6.26 7.33 -17.37
CA GLN A 198 4.95 7.40 -18.00
C GLN A 198 3.84 7.75 -16.99
N LEU A 199 3.87 7.19 -15.78
CA LEU A 199 2.94 7.56 -14.71
C LEU A 199 3.07 9.03 -14.31
N GLN A 200 4.30 9.57 -14.25
CA GLN A 200 4.53 10.98 -13.97
C GLN A 200 4.01 11.90 -15.08
N LEU A 201 4.26 11.55 -16.35
CA LEU A 201 3.75 12.29 -17.51
C LEU A 201 2.22 12.28 -17.55
N ASN A 202 1.59 11.13 -17.33
CA ASN A 202 0.13 11.02 -17.26
C ASN A 202 -0.44 11.90 -16.13
N ARG A 203 0.23 11.94 -14.97
CA ARG A 203 -0.17 12.80 -13.86
C ARG A 203 -0.05 14.29 -14.19
N LEU A 204 1.03 14.69 -14.87
CA LEU A 204 1.20 16.07 -15.33
C LEU A 204 0.12 16.45 -16.35
N GLN A 205 -0.18 15.57 -17.30
CA GLN A 205 -1.25 15.79 -18.28
C GLN A 205 -2.61 15.97 -17.60
N GLN A 206 -2.94 15.13 -16.61
CA GLN A 206 -4.17 15.27 -15.82
C GLN A 206 -4.25 16.61 -15.09
N LEU A 207 -3.13 17.14 -14.58
CA LEU A 207 -3.10 18.45 -13.93
C LEU A 207 -3.34 19.59 -14.94
N ILE A 208 -2.72 19.52 -16.11
CA ILE A 208 -2.92 20.48 -17.20
C ILE A 208 -4.40 20.47 -17.65
N ASP A 209 -4.99 19.29 -17.80
CA ASP A 209 -6.38 19.15 -18.23
C ASP A 209 -7.35 19.65 -17.15
N ALA A 210 -7.06 19.38 -15.87
CA ALA A 210 -7.83 19.91 -14.75
C ALA A 210 -7.75 21.44 -14.66
N GLU A 211 -6.57 22.03 -14.90
CA GLU A 211 -6.39 23.49 -14.95
C GLU A 211 -7.16 24.12 -16.10
N LYS A 212 -7.10 23.54 -17.30
CA LYS A 212 -7.89 23.98 -18.46
C LYS A 212 -9.39 23.87 -18.20
N ALA A 213 -9.85 22.77 -17.59
CA ALA A 213 -11.25 22.60 -17.24
C ALA A 213 -11.71 23.63 -16.20
N ALA A 214 -10.86 23.95 -15.22
CA ALA A 214 -11.15 25.00 -14.23
C ALA A 214 -11.20 26.40 -14.88
N ALA A 215 -10.33 26.69 -15.85
CA ALA A 215 -10.34 27.95 -16.59
C ALA A 215 -11.53 28.08 -17.56
N ALA A 216 -12.01 26.97 -18.12
CA ALA A 216 -13.16 26.93 -19.02
C ALA A 216 -14.52 26.86 -18.30
N ALA A 217 -14.54 26.56 -17.00
CA ALA A 217 -15.78 26.57 -16.23
C ALA A 217 -16.38 27.98 -16.29
N PRO A 218 -17.63 28.14 -16.79
CA PRO A 218 -18.26 29.44 -16.83
C PRO A 218 -18.29 29.97 -15.41
N VAL A 219 -17.69 31.14 -15.21
CA VAL A 219 -17.86 31.91 -13.98
C VAL A 219 -19.34 32.20 -13.93
N SER A 220 -20.09 31.35 -13.24
CA SER A 220 -21.53 31.54 -13.07
C SER A 220 -21.64 32.79 -12.22
N SER A 221 -21.77 33.93 -12.90
CA SER A 221 -22.36 35.14 -12.38
C SER A 221 -23.82 34.82 -12.13
N ALA A 222 -24.09 33.93 -11.18
CA ALA A 222 -25.39 33.81 -10.58
C ALA A 222 -25.73 35.22 -10.10
N ALA A 223 -26.78 35.75 -10.71
CA ALA A 223 -27.35 37.04 -10.39
C ALA A 223 -27.40 37.19 -8.87
N PHE A 224 -26.49 38.00 -8.33
CA PHE A 224 -26.71 38.64 -7.05
C PHE A 224 -27.96 39.49 -7.27
N GLY A 225 -29.10 38.95 -6.83
CA GLY A 225 -30.32 39.71 -6.68
C GLY A 225 -29.97 40.98 -5.93
N THR A 226 -30.26 42.11 -6.58
CA THR A 226 -30.09 43.46 -6.07
C THR A 226 -30.93 43.65 -4.81
N ALA A 227 -30.40 43.23 -3.67
CA ALA A 227 -30.77 43.79 -2.38
C ALA A 227 -29.87 45.01 -2.16
N SER A 228 -30.43 46.19 -2.41
CA SER A 228 -29.83 47.49 -2.08
C SER A 228 -29.34 47.50 -0.63
N LEU A 229 -28.01 47.51 -0.44
CA LEU A 229 -27.40 48.06 0.76
C LEU A 229 -26.49 49.22 0.34
N ARG A 230 -26.92 50.39 0.81
CA ARG A 230 -26.39 51.72 0.55
C ARG A 230 -25.27 52.00 1.55
N GLY A 231 -24.12 52.47 1.05
CA GLY A 231 -23.00 53.01 1.83
C GLY A 231 -22.06 51.93 2.34
N THR A 232 -20.73 52.01 2.20
CA THR A 232 -19.85 53.18 2.25
C THR A 232 -18.51 52.80 1.62
N THR A 233 -17.87 53.78 0.99
CA THR A 233 -16.55 53.70 0.36
C THR A 233 -15.45 53.49 1.40
N GLY A 234 -14.69 52.40 1.28
CA GLY A 234 -13.50 52.13 2.08
C GLY A 234 -12.53 51.22 1.33
N ASN A 235 -11.35 51.75 1.06
CA ASN A 235 -10.22 51.14 0.34
C ASN A 235 -9.52 50.05 1.17
N GLY A 236 -9.05 48.98 0.52
CA GLY A 236 -7.86 48.22 0.96
C GLY A 236 -8.10 46.88 1.65
N GLY A 237 -7.53 45.82 1.07
CA GLY A 237 -7.28 44.53 1.72
C GLY A 237 -7.83 43.34 0.94
N VAL A 238 -6.95 42.50 0.41
CA VAL A 238 -7.30 41.15 -0.05
C VAL A 238 -7.73 40.36 1.18
N THR A 239 -9.01 40.43 1.53
CA THR A 239 -9.61 39.56 2.54
C THR A 239 -9.81 38.21 1.87
N SER A 240 -9.12 37.18 2.38
CA SER A 240 -9.45 35.79 2.07
C SER A 240 -10.95 35.61 2.30
N ALA A 241 -11.70 35.40 1.22
CA ALA A 241 -13.12 35.12 1.29
C ALA A 241 -13.32 33.81 2.05
N THR A 242 -13.59 33.90 3.34
CA THR A 242 -14.04 32.77 4.16
C THR A 242 -15.30 32.20 3.53
N ASN A 243 -15.29 30.89 3.26
CA ASN A 243 -16.46 30.21 2.72
C ASN A 243 -17.68 30.51 3.63
N PRO A 244 -18.81 31.02 3.09
CA PRO A 244 -19.96 31.40 3.91
C PRO A 244 -20.51 30.23 4.76
N ALA A 245 -20.29 28.99 4.35
CA ALA A 245 -20.68 27.81 5.14
C ALA A 245 -19.86 27.61 6.44
N LEU A 246 -18.73 28.30 6.57
CA LEU A 246 -17.88 28.30 7.77
C LEU A 246 -17.84 29.67 8.45
N ALA A 247 -18.72 30.60 8.08
CA ALA A 247 -18.77 31.95 8.64
C ALA A 247 -19.02 31.94 10.17
N ASN A 248 -19.75 30.93 10.67
CA ASN A 248 -20.05 30.77 12.09
C ASN A 248 -19.03 29.91 12.85
N VAL A 249 -17.96 29.44 12.18
CA VAL A 249 -16.91 28.67 12.85
C VAL A 249 -15.92 29.65 13.47
N SER A 250 -15.70 29.52 14.78
CA SER A 250 -14.76 30.37 15.50
C SER A 250 -13.37 30.42 14.84
N ALA A 251 -12.74 31.59 14.86
CA ALA A 251 -11.37 31.77 14.36
C ALA A 251 -10.36 30.93 15.15
N ASP A 252 -10.69 30.61 16.40
CA ASP A 252 -9.86 29.80 17.28
C ASP A 252 -10.10 28.28 17.13
N ALA A 253 -10.96 27.85 16.20
CA ALA A 253 -11.21 26.42 15.98
C ALA A 253 -9.94 25.68 15.50
N GLN A 254 -9.75 24.46 15.98
CA GLN A 254 -8.63 23.58 15.62
C GLN A 254 -9.04 22.63 14.50
N VAL A 255 -8.15 22.42 13.54
CA VAL A 255 -8.38 21.51 12.41
C VAL A 255 -7.68 20.17 12.68
N HIS A 256 -8.44 19.08 12.66
CA HIS A 256 -7.92 17.72 12.77
C HIS A 256 -8.25 16.95 11.49
N MET A 257 -7.24 16.31 10.92
CA MET A 257 -7.38 15.60 9.65
C MET A 257 -7.21 14.09 9.85
N VAL A 258 -8.12 13.32 9.24
CA VAL A 258 -8.05 11.85 9.17
C VAL A 258 -8.02 11.43 7.70
N GLY A 259 -7.14 10.51 7.38
CA GLY A 259 -6.82 10.14 6.01
C GLY A 259 -6.62 8.65 5.80
N VAL A 260 -7.36 8.03 4.88
CA VAL A 260 -7.22 6.61 4.57
C VAL A 260 -7.11 6.35 3.07
N TYR A 261 -6.45 5.27 2.67
CA TYR A 261 -6.59 4.81 1.28
C TYR A 261 -7.93 4.08 1.13
N GLU A 262 -8.17 3.08 1.99
CA GLU A 262 -9.44 2.34 2.06
C GLU A 262 -9.85 2.05 3.51
N GLY A 263 -11.13 1.73 3.72
CA GLY A 263 -11.58 1.16 5.00
C GLY A 263 -11.08 -0.28 5.18
N LYS A 264 -10.83 -0.69 6.42
CA LYS A 264 -10.35 -2.02 6.78
C LYS A 264 -11.31 -3.09 6.29
N ARG A 265 -10.75 -4.17 5.74
CA ARG A 265 -11.52 -5.34 5.31
C ARG A 265 -11.92 -6.17 6.51
N ASP A 266 -13.20 -6.47 6.63
CA ASP A 266 -13.65 -7.53 7.51
C ASP A 266 -13.13 -8.87 6.99
N ALA A 267 -12.62 -9.71 7.89
CA ALA A 267 -12.09 -11.03 7.54
C ALA A 267 -13.13 -11.91 6.79
N ARG A 268 -14.43 -11.64 6.98
CA ARG A 268 -15.53 -12.33 6.29
C ARG A 268 -15.70 -11.91 4.83
N SER A 269 -15.34 -10.67 4.48
CA SER A 269 -15.45 -10.14 3.11
C SER A 269 -14.40 -10.76 2.16
N LEU A 270 -13.32 -11.33 2.72
CA LEU A 270 -12.29 -12.06 1.96
C LEU A 270 -12.72 -13.49 1.55
N ALA A 271 -13.87 -13.98 2.04
CA ALA A 271 -14.25 -15.39 1.97
C ALA A 271 -15.20 -15.75 0.81
N THR A 272 -15.52 -14.83 -0.11
CA THR A 272 -16.35 -15.15 -1.29
C THR A 272 -15.50 -15.10 -2.57
N PRO A 273 -14.95 -16.23 -3.03
CA PRO A 273 -14.21 -16.30 -4.28
C PRO A 273 -15.14 -15.97 -5.46
N GLY A 274 -14.73 -15.01 -6.31
CA GLY A 274 -15.39 -14.75 -7.60
C GLY A 274 -16.30 -13.52 -7.65
N VAL A 275 -16.54 -12.82 -6.53
CA VAL A 275 -17.14 -11.49 -6.56
C VAL A 275 -16.00 -10.49 -6.60
N SER A 276 -15.76 -9.86 -7.76
CA SER A 276 -14.95 -8.65 -7.82
C SER A 276 -15.55 -7.69 -6.80
N SER A 277 -14.81 -7.33 -5.75
CA SER A 277 -15.30 -6.39 -4.75
C SER A 277 -15.52 -5.06 -5.45
N ALA A 278 -16.74 -4.84 -5.97
CA ALA A 278 -17.24 -3.52 -6.26
C ALA A 278 -16.88 -2.66 -5.05
N ARG A 279 -16.37 -1.45 -5.29
CA ARG A 279 -15.82 -0.56 -4.26
C ARG A 279 -16.83 -0.29 -3.15
N GLU A 280 -16.92 -1.24 -2.22
CA GLU A 280 -17.91 -1.27 -1.18
C GLU A 280 -17.52 -0.19 -0.18
N ARG A 281 -18.49 0.64 0.21
CA ARG A 281 -18.24 1.62 1.26
C ARG A 281 -18.01 0.87 2.55
N ARG A 282 -16.83 1.05 3.12
CA ARG A 282 -16.45 0.43 4.39
C ARG A 282 -16.47 1.45 5.50
N ASP A 283 -16.82 0.98 6.68
CA ASP A 283 -16.92 1.83 7.85
C ASP A 283 -15.53 2.20 8.39
N VAL A 284 -15.35 3.48 8.70
CA VAL A 284 -14.21 3.99 9.45
C VAL A 284 -14.74 4.86 10.58
N ARG A 285 -14.46 4.44 11.83
CA ARG A 285 -14.90 5.16 13.02
C ARG A 285 -13.94 6.31 13.34
N VAL A 286 -14.49 7.46 13.69
CA VAL A 286 -13.71 8.62 14.16
C VAL A 286 -14.32 9.12 15.46
N ILE A 287 -13.60 8.93 16.56
CA ILE A 287 -14.01 9.35 17.90
C ILE A 287 -13.47 10.75 18.15
N VAL A 288 -14.35 11.67 18.53
CA VAL A 288 -14.00 13.06 18.87
C VAL A 288 -14.26 13.27 20.36
N PRO A 289 -13.25 13.15 21.25
CA PRO A 289 -13.42 13.39 22.68
C PRO A 289 -13.60 14.89 22.96
N PRO A 290 -14.06 15.28 24.17
CA PRO A 290 -14.16 16.67 24.57
C PRO A 290 -12.86 17.44 24.30
N ALA A 291 -12.99 18.64 23.74
CA ALA A 291 -11.86 19.51 23.42
C ALA A 291 -12.13 20.92 23.98
N PRO A 292 -11.10 21.64 24.44
CA PRO A 292 -11.25 22.98 25.00
C PRO A 292 -11.54 24.05 23.94
N ARG A 293 -11.37 23.73 22.66
CA ARG A 293 -11.59 24.63 21.52
C ARG A 293 -12.48 23.94 20.48
N PRO A 294 -13.24 24.69 19.67
CA PRO A 294 -14.07 24.11 18.62
C PRO A 294 -13.24 23.29 17.63
N VAL A 295 -13.79 22.17 17.14
CA VAL A 295 -13.10 21.24 16.25
C VAL A 295 -13.67 21.31 14.84
N VAL A 296 -12.80 21.47 13.84
CA VAL A 296 -13.12 21.21 12.43
C VAL A 296 -12.50 19.88 12.04
N LEU A 297 -13.34 18.92 11.66
CA LEU A 297 -12.90 17.58 11.30
C LEU A 297 -12.77 17.45 9.79
N VAL A 298 -11.60 17.05 9.30
CA VAL A 298 -11.35 16.77 7.87
C VAL A 298 -11.23 15.27 7.68
N LEU A 299 -12.03 14.71 6.79
CA LEU A 299 -12.08 13.29 6.48
C LEU A 299 -11.70 13.11 5.01
N SER A 300 -10.66 12.31 4.75
CA SER A 300 -10.21 12.05 3.38
C SER A 300 -9.99 10.58 3.06
N SER A 301 -10.48 10.14 1.90
CA SER A 301 -10.27 8.77 1.42
C SER A 301 -10.02 8.68 -0.09
N TYR A 302 -9.27 7.66 -0.52
CA TYR A 302 -9.19 7.31 -1.95
C TYR A 302 -10.40 6.49 -2.37
N GLU A 303 -10.61 5.34 -1.71
CA GLU A 303 -11.77 4.47 -1.91
C GLU A 303 -13.02 5.01 -1.19
N PRO A 304 -14.23 4.57 -1.58
CA PRO A 304 -15.47 4.87 -0.88
C PRO A 304 -15.40 4.45 0.60
N VAL A 305 -15.69 5.38 1.51
CA VAL A 305 -15.72 5.14 2.95
C VAL A 305 -17.04 5.65 3.53
N ASN A 306 -17.59 4.93 4.49
CA ASN A 306 -18.64 5.43 5.36
C ASN A 306 -18.01 5.85 6.69
N TRP A 307 -17.86 7.15 6.89
CA TRP A 307 -17.28 7.71 8.09
C TRP A 307 -18.31 7.73 9.22
N VAL A 308 -18.02 7.03 10.31
CA VAL A 308 -18.87 6.98 11.51
C VAL A 308 -18.26 7.91 12.55
N VAL A 309 -18.79 9.12 12.68
CA VAL A 309 -18.29 10.14 13.61
C VAL A 309 -18.99 9.98 14.96
N GLU A 310 -18.20 9.70 16.00
CA GLU A 310 -18.67 9.56 17.38
C GLU A 310 -18.21 10.78 18.19
N ASN A 311 -19.04 11.82 18.25
CA ASN A 311 -18.75 13.01 19.06
C ASN A 311 -19.09 12.76 20.54
N ARG A 312 -18.08 12.74 21.42
CA ARG A 312 -18.20 12.50 22.87
C ARG A 312 -18.19 13.78 23.70
N GLY A 313 -18.75 14.87 23.18
CA GLY A 313 -18.89 16.14 23.90
C GLY A 313 -17.94 17.25 23.45
N ALA A 314 -17.29 17.10 22.29
CA ALA A 314 -16.58 18.21 21.65
C ALA A 314 -17.57 19.21 21.02
N GLN A 315 -17.16 20.48 20.96
CA GLN A 315 -17.80 21.48 20.12
C GLN A 315 -17.36 21.27 18.66
N LEU A 316 -17.93 20.26 18.00
CA LEU A 316 -17.70 20.02 16.58
C LEU A 316 -18.35 21.16 15.78
N ALA A 317 -17.55 21.91 15.03
CA ALA A 317 -17.99 23.11 14.32
C ALA A 317 -18.34 22.83 12.85
N ALA A 318 -17.64 21.88 12.21
CA ALA A 318 -17.90 21.43 10.85
C ALA A 318 -17.21 20.10 10.55
N VAL A 319 -17.71 19.40 9.52
CA VAL A 319 -17.04 18.25 8.89
C VAL A 319 -16.73 18.59 7.44
N LEU A 320 -15.46 18.43 7.04
CA LEU A 320 -14.98 18.63 5.68
C LEU A 320 -14.63 17.28 5.07
N LEU A 321 -15.28 16.92 3.98
CA LEU A 321 -15.09 15.66 3.27
C LEU A 321 -14.31 15.89 1.97
N SER A 322 -13.23 15.14 1.78
CA SER A 322 -12.43 15.17 0.55
C SER A 322 -12.15 13.75 0.07
N GLY A 323 -12.07 13.51 -1.23
CA GLY A 323 -11.73 12.17 -1.69
C GLY A 323 -12.04 11.90 -3.16
N TYR A 324 -11.30 10.96 -3.72
CA TYR A 324 -11.41 10.61 -5.13
C TYR A 324 -12.73 9.93 -5.44
N HIS A 325 -13.14 8.97 -4.60
CA HIS A 325 -14.45 8.32 -4.69
C HIS A 325 -15.47 8.89 -3.69
N PRO A 326 -16.79 8.71 -3.96
CA PRO A 326 -17.83 9.19 -3.06
C PRO A 326 -17.82 8.47 -1.71
N SER A 327 -17.73 9.26 -0.64
CA SER A 327 -17.80 8.82 0.75
C SER A 327 -19.04 9.41 1.44
N SER A 328 -19.50 8.78 2.52
CA SER A 328 -20.62 9.25 3.35
C SER A 328 -20.15 9.52 4.78
N VAL A 329 -20.89 10.35 5.51
CA VAL A 329 -20.64 10.63 6.94
C VAL A 329 -21.92 10.37 7.71
N THR A 330 -21.82 9.65 8.82
CA THR A 330 -22.89 9.44 9.80
C THR A 330 -22.42 9.88 11.19
N GLY A 331 -23.37 10.18 12.10
CA GLY A 331 -23.05 10.61 13.47
C GLY A 331 -22.66 12.10 13.63
N ALA A 332 -22.71 12.90 12.55
CA ALA A 332 -22.39 14.33 12.55
C ALA A 332 -23.47 15.20 11.87
N SER A 333 -24.75 14.82 11.95
CA SER A 333 -25.85 15.52 11.25
C SER A 333 -26.17 16.92 11.80
N ALA A 334 -25.74 17.22 13.04
CA ALA A 334 -26.00 18.50 13.70
C ALA A 334 -25.03 19.63 13.26
N VAL A 335 -24.02 19.32 12.44
CA VAL A 335 -22.99 20.27 12.01
C VAL A 335 -22.93 20.36 10.50
N PRO A 336 -22.46 21.48 9.91
CA PRO A 336 -22.26 21.60 8.48
C PRO A 336 -21.32 20.51 7.95
N LEU A 337 -21.77 19.79 6.91
CA LEU A 337 -20.97 18.84 6.14
C LEU A 337 -20.65 19.44 4.77
N LEU A 338 -19.37 19.64 4.47
CA LEU A 338 -18.90 20.28 3.24
C LEU A 338 -17.98 19.36 2.46
N ARG A 339 -18.21 19.22 1.15
CA ARG A 339 -17.25 18.56 0.26
C ARG A 339 -16.22 19.58 -0.23
N ILE A 340 -14.95 19.33 0.07
CA ILE A 340 -13.85 20.29 -0.18
C ILE A 340 -12.90 19.88 -1.32
N GLY A 341 -13.21 18.79 -2.03
CA GLY A 341 -12.48 18.40 -3.24
C GLY A 341 -12.32 16.89 -3.40
N SER A 342 -11.37 16.52 -4.26
CA SER A 342 -10.98 15.13 -4.57
C SER A 342 -9.61 14.73 -4.02
N ALA A 343 -8.90 15.66 -3.35
CA ALA A 343 -7.61 15.38 -2.74
C ALA A 343 -7.77 14.41 -1.55
N TYR A 344 -6.77 13.57 -1.34
CA TYR A 344 -6.74 12.64 -0.22
C TYR A 344 -5.29 12.41 0.21
N ALA A 345 -5.13 12.01 1.46
CA ALA A 345 -3.85 11.60 1.99
C ALA A 345 -4.07 10.51 3.01
N TYR A 346 -3.18 9.54 3.08
CA TYR A 346 -3.16 8.53 4.14
C TYR A 346 -1.77 8.43 4.80
N ALA A 347 -0.86 9.30 4.39
CA ALA A 347 0.48 9.46 4.95
C ALA A 347 0.83 10.95 4.95
N ASN A 348 1.63 11.37 5.94
CA ASN A 348 2.09 12.75 6.06
C ASN A 348 3.24 13.03 5.08
N GLY A 349 3.46 14.30 4.71
CA GLY A 349 4.65 14.76 3.99
C GLY A 349 4.74 14.38 2.49
N GLY A 350 3.66 13.85 1.90
CA GLY A 350 3.60 13.53 0.47
C GLY A 350 2.79 14.53 -0.35
N GLY A 351 2.89 14.46 -1.68
CA GLY A 351 2.14 15.37 -2.56
C GLY A 351 0.62 15.30 -2.40
N GLY A 352 0.07 14.14 -2.01
CA GLY A 352 -1.36 14.01 -1.67
C GLY A 352 -1.73 14.77 -0.39
N TYR A 353 -0.86 14.74 0.62
CA TYR A 353 -1.01 15.52 1.85
C TYR A 353 -0.98 17.02 1.58
N GLU A 354 -0.04 17.51 0.79
CA GLU A 354 0.04 18.93 0.44
C GLU A 354 -1.15 19.41 -0.41
N ALA A 355 -1.67 18.55 -1.30
CA ALA A 355 -2.90 18.84 -2.03
C ALA A 355 -4.11 18.95 -1.09
N LEU A 356 -4.28 17.98 -0.18
CA LEU A 356 -5.34 17.99 0.82
C LEU A 356 -5.23 19.21 1.74
N ARG A 357 -4.02 19.51 2.23
CA ARG A 357 -3.72 20.67 3.08
C ARG A 357 -4.14 21.98 2.40
N ARG A 358 -3.80 22.16 1.12
CA ARG A 358 -4.22 23.36 0.36
C ARG A 358 -5.74 23.48 0.27
N SER A 359 -6.44 22.37 -0.03
CA SER A 359 -7.91 22.34 -0.02
C SER A 359 -8.48 22.68 1.36
N VAL A 360 -7.90 22.17 2.44
CA VAL A 360 -8.34 22.50 3.80
C VAL A 360 -8.16 23.99 4.08
N VAL A 361 -6.97 24.54 3.84
CA VAL A 361 -6.65 25.96 4.06
C VAL A 361 -7.55 26.90 3.26
N GLN A 362 -7.96 26.51 2.05
CA GLN A 362 -8.90 27.30 1.25
C GLN A 362 -10.27 27.48 1.95
N TYR A 363 -10.69 26.51 2.76
CA TYR A 363 -11.98 26.56 3.46
C TYR A 363 -11.82 27.05 4.90
N THR A 364 -10.78 26.62 5.61
CA THR A 364 -10.55 26.94 7.02
C THR A 364 -9.67 28.18 7.22
N GLY A 365 -9.14 28.79 6.16
CA GLY A 365 -8.21 29.91 6.25
C GLY A 365 -6.91 29.52 6.95
N THR A 366 -6.39 30.41 7.79
CA THR A 366 -5.13 30.22 8.52
C THR A 366 -5.29 29.44 9.83
N ARG A 367 -6.43 28.77 10.05
CA ARG A 367 -6.65 27.96 11.26
C ARG A 367 -5.60 26.86 11.36
N GLU A 368 -5.18 26.58 12.58
CA GLU A 368 -4.13 25.60 12.87
C GLU A 368 -4.59 24.18 12.49
N ILE A 369 -3.84 23.53 11.60
CA ILE A 369 -3.93 22.08 11.38
C ILE A 369 -3.14 21.41 12.50
N ARG A 370 -3.84 21.07 13.58
CA ARG A 370 -3.24 20.58 14.82
C ARG A 370 -2.77 19.14 14.72
N SER A 371 -3.44 18.32 13.91
CA SER A 371 -3.03 16.93 13.70
C SER A 371 -3.46 16.39 12.34
N PHE A 372 -2.68 15.42 11.87
CA PHE A 372 -3.06 14.52 10.80
C PHE A 372 -2.79 13.09 11.23
N GLN A 373 -3.81 12.24 11.13
CA GLN A 373 -3.68 10.80 11.32
C GLN A 373 -4.05 10.11 10.01
N GLY A 374 -3.20 9.20 9.54
CA GLY A 374 -3.53 8.43 8.36
C GLY A 374 -2.88 7.07 8.31
N THR A 375 -3.54 6.16 7.58
CA THR A 375 -3.04 4.81 7.30
C THR A 375 -3.64 4.31 5.99
N TYR A 376 -2.95 3.40 5.31
CA TYR A 376 -3.46 2.80 4.09
C TYR A 376 -4.82 2.11 4.31
N MET A 377 -4.98 1.34 5.39
CA MET A 377 -6.26 0.69 5.77
C MET A 377 -6.70 1.16 7.15
N GLY A 378 -7.72 2.02 7.21
CA GLY A 378 -8.23 2.56 8.46
C GLY A 378 -9.46 1.82 8.98
N SER A 379 -9.60 1.74 10.31
CA SER A 379 -10.82 1.23 10.96
C SER A 379 -11.31 2.17 12.05
N GLU A 380 -10.40 2.75 12.82
CA GLU A 380 -10.73 3.64 13.93
C GLU A 380 -9.64 4.70 14.12
N PHE A 381 -10.05 5.91 14.47
CA PHE A 381 -9.20 7.03 14.82
C PHE A 381 -9.78 7.79 16.01
N VAL A 382 -8.91 8.40 16.82
CA VAL A 382 -9.32 9.30 17.91
C VAL A 382 -8.67 10.66 17.64
N VAL A 383 -9.47 11.71 17.47
CA VAL A 383 -9.01 13.04 17.07
C VAL A 383 -9.65 14.14 17.90
N GLY A 384 -8.89 15.16 18.28
CA GLY A 384 -9.29 16.07 19.34
C GLY A 384 -8.87 15.51 20.70
N GLY A 385 -8.61 16.40 21.66
CA GLY A 385 -7.92 16.10 22.91
C GLY A 385 -6.78 17.05 23.17
#